data_AF-A0A0N0HPB0-F1
#
_entry.id   AF-A0A0N0HPB0-F1
#
_cell.length_a   1.000
_cell.length_b   1.000
_cell.length_c   1.000
_cell.angle_alpha   90.00
_cell.angle_beta   90.00
_cell.angle_gamma   90.00
#
_symmetry.space_group_name_H-M   'P 1'
#
loop_
_entity.id
_entity.type
_entity.pdbx_description
1 polymer ?
#
loop_
_entity_poly.entity_id
_entity_poly.type
_entity_poly.pdbx_seq_one_letter_code
_entity_poly.pdbx_strand_id
1 'polypeptide(L)'
;MRHRSTALTPTRAHPSEVQISTDCWKAARDSDTESKEAWLAAKRAKEQQAAREWAEQFDMPPLEGPERALDWGERSRHQLVTAAYSALVSEGTWDEADWAVLEDKIRTVDRAGWWIDQRDAEGSDLPELLDAATSDDIGTENPFR
;
A
#
# COMPACT_ATOMS: atom_id res chain seq x y z
N MET A 1 26.66 26.53 78.11
CA MET A 1 27.43 26.33 76.87
C MET A 1 26.46 26.01 75.74
N ARG A 2 26.27 26.94 74.81
CA ARG A 2 25.65 26.69 73.49
C ARG A 2 26.77 26.44 72.49
N HIS A 3 26.45 25.74 71.39
CA HIS A 3 27.09 25.67 70.06
C HIS A 3 27.09 24.21 69.61
N ARG A 4 26.70 23.81 68.39
CA ARG A 4 26.01 24.47 67.28
C ARG A 4 25.59 23.32 66.36
N SER A 5 24.35 23.30 65.89
CA SER A 5 23.87 22.35 64.89
C SER A 5 24.68 22.45 63.60
N THR A 6 24.96 21.30 62.98
CA THR A 6 25.25 21.23 61.55
C THR A 6 24.38 20.12 60.96
N ALA A 7 23.35 20.54 60.23
CA ALA A 7 22.54 19.68 59.38
C ALA A 7 23.38 19.32 58.14
N LEU A 8 23.46 18.03 57.82
CA LEU A 8 23.86 17.56 56.50
C LEU A 8 22.59 17.20 55.75
N THR A 9 22.25 18.06 54.79
CA THR A 9 21.18 17.90 53.80
C THR A 9 21.36 16.65 52.94
N PRO A 10 20.26 16.03 52.46
CA PRO A 10 20.31 14.90 51.56
C PRO A 10 20.80 15.33 50.17
N THR A 11 21.79 14.62 49.63
CA THR A 11 22.18 14.71 48.22
C THR A 11 20.98 14.32 47.37
N ARG A 12 20.33 15.33 46.76
CA ARG A 12 19.32 15.15 45.73
C ARG A 12 20.02 14.56 44.50
N ALA A 13 19.80 13.28 44.23
CA ALA A 13 20.12 12.71 42.92
C ALA A 13 19.27 13.45 41.89
N HIS A 14 19.90 14.30 41.08
CA HIS A 14 19.27 14.86 39.90
C HIS A 14 19.12 13.73 38.87
N PRO A 15 17.95 13.53 38.24
CA PRO A 15 17.83 12.56 37.16
C PRO A 15 18.73 13.01 36.02
N SER A 16 19.59 12.11 35.57
CA SER A 16 20.47 12.30 34.42
C SER A 16 19.62 12.59 33.18
N GLU A 17 19.58 13.85 32.76
CA GLU A 17 19.23 14.19 31.39
C GLU A 17 20.28 13.53 30.49
N VAL A 18 19.85 12.50 29.76
CA VAL A 18 20.67 11.82 28.78
C VAL A 18 21.02 12.85 27.69
N GLN A 19 22.22 13.42 27.75
CA GLN A 19 22.80 14.09 26.59
C GLN A 19 23.06 13.01 25.54
N ILE A 20 22.11 12.84 24.62
CA ILE A 20 22.26 11.96 23.48
C ILE A 20 23.33 12.60 22.58
N SER A 21 24.53 12.03 22.58
CA SER A 21 25.59 12.44 21.64
C SER A 21 25.07 12.32 20.21
N THR A 22 25.55 13.17 19.30
CA THR A 22 25.24 13.11 17.87
C THR A 22 25.42 11.71 17.28
N ASP A 23 26.38 10.93 17.79
CA ASP A 23 26.59 9.55 17.35
C ASP A 23 25.51 8.59 17.86
N CYS A 24 25.06 8.74 19.11
CA CYS A 24 23.92 7.98 19.65
C CYS A 24 22.61 8.34 18.93
N TRP A 25 22.44 9.60 18.54
CA TRP A 25 21.28 10.04 17.76
C TRP A 25 21.28 9.48 16.33
N LYS A 26 22.42 9.54 15.63
CA LYS A 26 22.58 8.93 14.29
C LYS A 26 22.30 7.43 14.33
N ALA A 27 22.93 6.70 15.25
CA ALA A 27 22.74 5.24 15.36
C ALA A 27 21.27 4.86 15.65
N ALA A 28 20.58 5.61 16.53
CA ALA A 28 19.17 5.39 16.78
C ALA A 28 18.29 5.68 15.54
N ARG A 29 18.62 6.73 14.79
CA ARG A 29 17.91 7.12 13.56
C ARG A 29 18.13 6.11 12.42
N ASP A 30 19.35 5.62 12.27
CA ASP A 30 19.68 4.65 11.23
C ASP A 30 18.97 3.31 11.51
N SER A 31 18.96 2.85 12.77
CA SER A 31 18.23 1.65 13.18
C SER A 31 16.70 1.77 13.01
N ASP A 32 16.12 2.94 13.31
CA ASP A 32 14.69 3.22 13.05
C ASP A 32 14.38 3.18 11.55
N THR A 33 15.29 3.73 10.73
CA THR A 33 15.16 3.73 9.26
C THR A 33 15.24 2.31 8.69
N GLU A 34 16.23 1.51 9.09
CA GLU A 34 16.37 0.11 8.67
C GLU A 34 15.15 -0.73 9.07
N SER A 35 14.65 -0.53 10.31
CA SER A 35 13.46 -1.22 10.80
C SER A 35 12.21 -0.87 9.98
N LYS A 36 12.06 0.41 9.62
CA LYS A 36 10.97 0.91 8.78
C LYS A 36 11.06 0.38 7.35
N GLU A 37 12.26 0.35 6.76
CA GLU A 37 12.49 -0.19 5.43
C GLU A 37 12.18 -1.69 5.36
N ALA A 38 12.65 -2.46 6.35
CA ALA A 38 12.34 -3.89 6.46
C ALA A 38 10.83 -4.14 6.60
N TRP A 39 10.14 -3.35 7.43
CA TRP A 39 8.69 -3.43 7.58
C TRP A 39 7.95 -3.09 6.28
N LEU A 40 8.35 -2.04 5.56
CA LEU A 40 7.76 -1.67 4.27
C LEU A 40 8.00 -2.76 3.21
N ALA A 41 9.20 -3.34 3.17
CA ALA A 41 9.53 -4.42 2.24
C ALA A 41 8.65 -5.65 2.50
N ALA A 42 8.53 -6.07 3.77
CA ALA A 42 7.66 -7.18 4.16
C ALA A 42 6.19 -6.91 3.84
N LYS A 43 5.70 -5.67 4.08
CA LYS A 43 4.33 -5.27 3.74
C LYS A 43 4.09 -5.37 2.23
N ARG A 44 4.98 -4.80 1.41
CA ARG A 44 4.84 -4.84 -0.05
C ARG A 44 4.93 -6.25 -0.60
N ALA A 45 5.79 -7.10 -0.05
CA ALA A 45 5.87 -8.51 -0.44
C ALA A 45 4.55 -9.25 -0.17
N LYS A 46 3.91 -8.99 0.98
CA LYS A 46 2.60 -9.56 1.29
C LYS A 46 1.51 -9.05 0.35
N GLU A 47 1.48 -7.75 0.08
CA GLU A 47 0.52 -7.16 -0.88
C GLU A 47 0.71 -7.72 -2.29
N GLN A 48 1.96 -7.92 -2.72
CA GLN A 48 2.29 -8.50 -4.02
C GLN A 48 1.81 -9.96 -4.10
N GLN A 49 2.06 -10.76 -3.06
CA GLN A 49 1.59 -12.14 -3.01
C GLN A 49 0.07 -12.22 -3.12
N ALA A 50 -0.65 -11.38 -2.37
CA ALA A 50 -2.11 -11.32 -2.44
C ALA A 50 -2.60 -10.92 -3.84
N ALA A 51 -1.95 -9.96 -4.49
CA ALA A 51 -2.29 -9.56 -5.85
C ALA A 51 -2.10 -10.70 -6.87
N ARG A 52 -1.05 -11.51 -6.71
CA ARG A 52 -0.79 -12.67 -7.58
C ARG A 52 -1.79 -13.80 -7.35
N GLU A 53 -2.09 -14.13 -6.11
CA GLU A 53 -3.10 -15.15 -5.76
C GLU A 53 -4.48 -14.76 -6.27
N TRP A 54 -4.86 -13.49 -6.11
CA TRP A 54 -6.09 -12.95 -6.66
C TRP A 54 -6.11 -12.99 -8.20
N ALA A 55 -5.01 -12.58 -8.85
CA ALA A 55 -4.94 -12.62 -10.30
C ALA A 55 -5.08 -14.04 -10.86
N GLU A 56 -4.48 -15.04 -10.21
CA GLU A 56 -4.65 -16.46 -10.56
C GLU A 56 -6.08 -16.94 -10.31
N GLN A 57 -6.67 -16.58 -9.16
CA GLN A 57 -8.03 -17.00 -8.79
C GLN A 57 -9.11 -16.48 -9.77
N PHE A 58 -8.94 -15.28 -10.30
CA PHE A 58 -9.93 -14.61 -11.16
C PHE A 58 -9.52 -14.54 -12.64
N ASP A 59 -8.48 -15.29 -13.03
CA ASP A 59 -7.94 -15.35 -14.38
C ASP A 59 -7.62 -13.96 -14.97
N MET A 60 -7.01 -13.10 -14.15
CA MET A 60 -6.67 -11.74 -14.56
C MET A 60 -5.49 -11.75 -15.55
N PRO A 61 -5.62 -11.11 -16.73
CA PRO A 61 -4.53 -11.02 -17.68
C PRO A 61 -3.27 -10.35 -17.10
N PRO A 62 -2.07 -10.76 -17.56
CA PRO A 62 -0.83 -10.08 -17.18
C PRO A 62 -0.86 -8.63 -17.65
N LEU A 63 -0.26 -7.73 -16.88
CA LEU A 63 -0.17 -6.32 -17.26
C LEU A 63 1.00 -6.08 -18.21
N GLU A 64 0.86 -5.07 -19.08
CA GLU A 64 1.89 -4.58 -19.98
C GLU A 64 2.56 -3.31 -19.46
N GLY A 65 3.86 -3.17 -19.73
CA GLY A 65 4.63 -1.98 -19.39
C GLY A 65 6.06 -2.29 -18.98
N PRO A 66 6.81 -1.28 -18.51
CA PRO A 66 8.16 -1.47 -17.98
C PRO A 66 8.16 -2.43 -16.78
N GLU A 67 9.13 -3.33 -16.69
CA GLU A 67 9.24 -4.31 -15.60
C GLU A 67 9.10 -3.69 -14.19
N ARG A 68 9.71 -2.52 -13.98
CA ARG A 68 9.62 -1.76 -12.72
C ARG A 68 8.18 -1.33 -12.33
N ALA A 69 7.25 -1.31 -13.28
CA ALA A 69 5.87 -0.89 -13.09
C ALA A 69 4.94 -2.09 -12.88
N LEU A 70 5.29 -3.30 -13.29
CA LEU A 70 4.39 -4.46 -13.27
C LEU A 70 3.92 -4.81 -11.86
N ASP A 71 4.85 -5.04 -10.92
CA ASP A 71 4.51 -5.33 -9.52
C ASP A 71 3.74 -4.18 -8.84
N TRP A 72 3.88 -2.94 -9.32
CA TRP A 72 3.09 -1.83 -8.78
C TRP A 72 1.68 -1.82 -9.39
N GLY A 73 1.57 -1.95 -10.72
CA GLY A 73 0.30 -2.05 -11.43
C GLY A 73 -0.55 -3.21 -10.94
N GLU A 74 0.04 -4.39 -10.71
CA GLU A 74 -0.68 -5.56 -10.20
C GLU A 74 -1.28 -5.31 -8.82
N ARG A 75 -0.50 -4.73 -7.90
CA ARG A 75 -1.00 -4.36 -6.56
C ARG A 75 -2.07 -3.29 -6.64
N SER A 76 -1.86 -2.26 -7.45
CA SER A 76 -2.83 -1.17 -7.64
C SER A 76 -4.14 -1.69 -8.22
N ARG A 77 -4.09 -2.56 -9.24
CA ARG A 77 -5.26 -3.25 -9.80
C ARG A 77 -5.99 -4.06 -8.74
N HIS A 78 -5.28 -4.96 -8.05
CA HIS A 78 -5.89 -5.79 -7.01
C HIS A 78 -6.55 -4.94 -5.91
N GLN A 79 -5.89 -3.90 -5.42
CA GLN A 79 -6.42 -3.01 -4.38
C GLN A 79 -7.68 -2.27 -4.85
N LEU A 80 -7.64 -1.68 -6.03
CA LEU A 80 -8.76 -0.91 -6.56
C LEU A 80 -9.96 -1.81 -6.89
N VAL A 81 -9.73 -2.96 -7.53
CA VAL A 81 -10.79 -3.91 -7.88
C VAL A 81 -11.44 -4.52 -6.64
N THR A 82 -10.65 -4.88 -5.62
CA THR A 82 -11.19 -5.37 -4.33
C THR A 82 -12.00 -4.30 -3.60
N ALA A 83 -11.54 -3.04 -3.64
CA ALA A 83 -12.27 -1.92 -3.07
C ALA A 83 -13.58 -1.66 -3.84
N ALA A 84 -13.56 -1.75 -5.17
CA ALA A 84 -14.74 -1.61 -6.01
C ALA A 84 -15.79 -2.68 -5.74
N TYR A 85 -15.38 -3.95 -5.65
CA TYR A 85 -16.29 -5.04 -5.29
C TYR A 85 -16.93 -4.80 -3.91
N SER A 86 -16.12 -4.37 -2.94
CA SER A 86 -16.61 -4.08 -1.59
C SER A 86 -17.64 -2.95 -1.60
N ALA A 87 -17.33 -1.83 -2.26
CA ALA A 87 -18.20 -0.65 -2.32
C ALA A 87 -19.48 -0.85 -3.15
N LEU A 88 -19.39 -1.54 -4.28
CA LEU A 88 -20.50 -1.65 -5.24
C LEU A 88 -21.40 -2.86 -4.96
N VAL A 89 -20.81 -4.01 -4.62
CA VAL A 89 -21.53 -5.29 -4.48
C VAL A 89 -21.79 -5.62 -3.02
N SER A 90 -20.76 -5.59 -2.18
CA SER A 90 -20.90 -6.04 -0.77
C SER A 90 -21.65 -5.01 0.10
N GLU A 91 -21.35 -3.73 -0.09
CA GLU A 91 -21.95 -2.62 0.66
C GLU A 91 -22.99 -1.85 -0.16
N GLY A 92 -22.90 -1.95 -1.49
CA GLY A 92 -23.75 -1.26 -2.44
C GLY A 92 -24.99 -2.05 -2.84
N THR A 93 -25.51 -1.72 -4.02
CA THR A 93 -26.75 -2.31 -4.55
C THR A 93 -26.54 -3.14 -5.80
N TRP A 94 -25.29 -3.27 -6.28
CA TRP A 94 -25.00 -4.08 -7.46
C TRP A 94 -25.15 -5.55 -7.12
N ASP A 95 -25.66 -6.32 -8.07
CA ASP A 95 -25.63 -7.77 -7.99
C ASP A 95 -24.40 -8.35 -8.73
N GLU A 96 -24.27 -9.67 -8.67
CA GLU A 96 -23.17 -10.39 -9.33
C GLU A 96 -23.21 -10.26 -10.87
N ALA A 97 -24.38 -10.01 -11.47
CA ALA A 97 -24.50 -9.84 -12.91
C ALA A 97 -24.00 -8.46 -13.35
N ASP A 98 -24.31 -7.41 -12.59
CA ASP A 98 -23.73 -6.08 -12.78
C ASP A 98 -22.20 -6.14 -12.63
N TRP A 99 -21.70 -6.85 -11.61
CA TRP A 99 -20.27 -7.03 -11.38
C TRP A 99 -19.58 -7.76 -12.55
N ALA A 100 -20.16 -8.85 -13.06
CA ALA A 100 -19.57 -9.63 -14.15
C ALA A 100 -19.29 -8.77 -15.39
N VAL A 101 -20.19 -7.83 -15.73
CA VAL A 101 -19.99 -6.90 -16.86
C VAL A 101 -18.80 -5.97 -16.61
N LEU A 102 -18.62 -5.49 -15.39
CA LEU A 102 -17.49 -4.64 -15.03
C LEU A 102 -16.19 -5.45 -15.01
N GLU A 103 -16.23 -6.69 -14.52
CA GLU A 103 -15.09 -7.59 -14.45
C GLU A 103 -14.53 -7.90 -15.84
N ASP A 104 -15.41 -8.09 -16.83
CA ASP A 104 -14.99 -8.21 -18.24
C ASP A 104 -14.26 -6.96 -18.73
N LYS A 105 -14.72 -5.74 -18.38
CA LYS A 105 -14.01 -4.50 -18.70
C LYS A 105 -12.67 -4.40 -17.97
N ILE A 106 -12.58 -4.83 -16.71
CA ILE A 106 -11.33 -4.83 -15.94
C ILE A 106 -10.26 -5.67 -16.65
N ARG A 107 -10.65 -6.81 -17.24
CA ARG A 107 -9.72 -7.71 -17.95
C ARG A 107 -9.15 -7.11 -19.23
N THR A 108 -9.82 -6.15 -19.86
CA THR A 108 -9.32 -5.55 -21.12
C THR A 108 -8.22 -4.50 -20.89
N VAL A 109 -8.19 -3.87 -19.71
CA VAL A 109 -7.18 -2.86 -19.37
C VAL A 109 -5.92 -3.52 -18.82
N ASP A 110 -4.93 -3.72 -19.68
CA ASP A 110 -3.67 -4.40 -19.34
C ASP A 110 -2.51 -3.44 -19.06
N ARG A 111 -2.62 -2.15 -19.38
CA ARG A 111 -1.52 -1.21 -19.16
C ARG A 111 -1.27 -0.97 -17.67
N ALA A 112 -0.10 -1.41 -17.17
CA ALA A 112 0.30 -1.24 -15.77
C ALA A 112 0.30 0.23 -15.31
N GLY A 113 0.72 1.14 -16.20
CA GLY A 113 0.73 2.58 -15.92
C GLY A 113 -0.66 3.13 -15.59
N TRP A 114 -1.70 2.67 -16.29
CA TRP A 114 -3.07 3.14 -16.06
C TRP A 114 -3.55 2.79 -14.65
N TRP A 115 -3.34 1.54 -14.21
CA TRP A 115 -3.67 1.09 -12.85
C TRP A 115 -2.91 1.85 -11.76
N ILE A 116 -1.64 2.18 -12.01
CA ILE A 116 -0.83 2.97 -11.06
C ILE A 116 -1.38 4.39 -10.91
N ASP A 117 -1.88 4.99 -11.99
CA ASP A 117 -2.46 6.33 -11.97
C ASP A 117 -3.75 6.38 -11.14
N GLN A 118 -4.51 5.27 -11.08
CA GLN A 118 -5.76 5.16 -10.29
C GLN A 118 -5.57 4.69 -8.85
N ARG A 119 -4.33 4.45 -8.39
CA ARG A 119 -4.06 3.83 -7.08
C ARG A 119 -4.68 4.55 -5.86
N ASP A 120 -4.97 5.84 -6.00
CA ASP A 120 -5.51 6.69 -4.94
C ASP A 120 -7.01 6.98 -5.14
N ALA A 121 -7.65 6.38 -6.15
CA ALA A 121 -9.08 6.50 -6.45
C ALA A 121 -9.92 5.68 -5.46
N GLU A 122 -11.21 6.06 -5.32
CA GLU A 122 -12.15 5.27 -4.54
C GLU A 122 -12.66 4.09 -5.37
N GLY A 123 -12.99 2.97 -4.70
CA GLY A 123 -13.47 1.77 -5.39
C GLY A 123 -14.74 2.02 -6.19
N SER A 124 -15.61 2.92 -5.71
CA SER A 124 -16.83 3.31 -6.42
C SER A 124 -16.59 4.08 -7.71
N ASP A 125 -15.39 4.65 -7.91
CA ASP A 125 -15.05 5.40 -9.14
C ASP A 125 -14.57 4.47 -10.27
N LEU A 126 -14.32 3.19 -10.00
CA LEU A 126 -13.77 2.25 -10.97
C LEU A 126 -14.62 2.14 -12.27
N PRO A 127 -15.97 2.10 -12.24
CA PRO A 127 -16.77 2.08 -13.45
C PRO A 127 -16.53 3.29 -14.36
N GLU A 128 -16.53 4.49 -13.79
CA GLU A 128 -16.31 5.74 -14.52
C GLU A 128 -14.88 5.80 -15.08
N LEU A 129 -13.89 5.33 -14.31
CA LEU A 129 -12.51 5.27 -14.75
C LEU A 129 -12.34 4.32 -15.94
N LEU A 130 -12.93 3.12 -15.88
CA LEU A 130 -12.86 2.16 -16.98
C LEU A 130 -13.56 2.66 -18.25
N ASP A 131 -14.68 3.39 -18.11
CA ASP A 131 -15.33 4.03 -19.25
C ASP A 131 -14.50 5.17 -19.87
N ALA A 132 -13.59 5.76 -19.09
CA ALA A 132 -12.64 6.77 -19.55
C ALA A 132 -11.32 6.17 -20.09
N ALA A 133 -11.07 4.87 -19.92
CA ALA A 133 -9.90 4.20 -20.46
C ALA A 133 -9.92 4.24 -21.99
N THR A 134 -8.74 4.47 -22.58
CA THR A 134 -8.60 4.64 -24.03
C THR A 134 -8.08 3.38 -24.69
N SER A 135 -8.08 3.35 -26.03
CA SER A 135 -7.48 2.23 -26.78
C SER A 135 -5.99 2.04 -26.50
N ASP A 136 -5.27 3.04 -25.97
CA ASP A 136 -3.87 2.94 -25.57
C ASP A 136 -3.67 2.26 -24.20
N ASP A 137 -4.76 2.02 -23.47
CA ASP A 137 -4.77 1.38 -22.13
C ASP A 137 -5.29 -0.06 -22.20
N ILE A 138 -5.93 -0.41 -23.32
CA ILE A 138 -6.53 -1.71 -23.59
C ILE A 138 -5.53 -2.57 -24.37
N GLY A 139 -5.41 -3.83 -23.95
CA GLY A 139 -4.55 -4.78 -24.62
C GLY A 139 -4.91 -4.98 -26.08
N THR A 140 -3.91 -5.14 -26.93
CA THR A 140 -4.12 -5.51 -28.33
C THR A 140 -4.50 -7.01 -28.38
N GLU A 141 -5.75 -7.34 -28.05
CA GLU A 141 -6.17 -8.73 -27.96
C GLU A 141 -6.04 -9.47 -29.30
N ASN A 142 -5.33 -10.60 -29.25
CA ASN A 142 -5.58 -11.71 -30.16
C ASN A 142 -6.89 -12.40 -29.71
N PRO A 143 -7.97 -12.38 -30.52
CA PRO A 143 -9.34 -12.71 -30.11
C PRO A 143 -9.63 -14.21 -29.89
N PHE A 144 -8.61 -15.03 -29.64
CA PHE A 144 -8.76 -16.46 -29.40
C PHE A 144 -7.85 -16.87 -28.23
N ARG A 145 -8.38 -16.87 -27.01
CA ARG A 145 -7.78 -17.56 -25.87
C ARG A 145 -8.74 -18.60 -25.34
#